data_AF-A0A961DJR0-F1
#
_entry.id   AF-A0A961DJR0-F1
#
_cell.length_a   1.000
_cell.length_b   1.000
_cell.length_c   1.000
_cell.angle_alpha   90.00
_cell.angle_beta   90.00
_cell.angle_gamma   90.00
#
_symmetry.space_group_name_H-M   'P 1'
#
loop_
_entity.id
_entity.type
_entity.pdbx_description
1 polymer ?
#
loop_
_entity_poly.entity_id
_entity_poly.type
_entity_poly.pdbx_seq_one_letter_code
_entity_poly.pdbx_strand_id
1 'polypeptide(L)' 'MSERNQAAKLFEYLVAVLLHRNVYRAGVPLKYLQGRGTKHQIDVLAVDPLPMPFVFPTRILCEAKCYSDDGESTIGV' A
#
# COMPACT_ATOMS: atom_id res chain seq x y z
N MET A 1 10.24 -6.76 -17.27
CA MET A 1 9.35 -6.83 -16.08
C MET A 1 8.30 -7.88 -16.39
N SER A 2 8.12 -8.91 -15.57
CA SER A 2 7.15 -9.98 -15.87
C SER A 2 5.72 -9.42 -15.80
N GLU A 3 4.78 -9.98 -16.56
CA GLU A 3 3.36 -9.59 -16.55
C GLU A 3 2.76 -9.66 -15.13
N ARG A 4 3.18 -10.66 -14.35
CA ARG A 4 2.76 -10.82 -12.94
C ARG A 4 3.19 -9.65 -12.06
N ASN A 5 4.40 -9.13 -12.25
CA ASN A 5 4.88 -7.96 -11.50
C ASN A 5 4.15 -6.67 -11.91
N GLN A 6 3.67 -6.58 -13.15
CA GLN A 6 2.84 -5.45 -13.59
C GLN A 6 1.45 -5.50 -12.96
N ALA A 7 0.81 -6.67 -12.92
CA ALA A 7 -0.47 -6.87 -12.25
C ALA A 7 -0.40 -6.52 -10.76
N ALA A 8 0.69 -6.92 -10.09
CA ALA A 8 0.98 -6.55 -8.71
C ALA A 8 0.97 -5.04 -8.51
N LYS A 9 1.79 -4.33 -9.30
CA LYS A 9 1.92 -2.89 -9.20
C LYS A 9 0.61 -2.17 -9.52
N LEU A 10 -0.14 -2.63 -10.51
CA LEU A 10 -1.48 -2.12 -10.80
C LEU A 10 -2.43 -2.27 -9.61
N PHE A 11 -2.38 -3.40 -8.90
CA PHE A 11 -3.19 -3.62 -7.71
C PHE A 11 -2.79 -2.67 -6.56
N GLU A 12 -1.50 -2.42 -6.35
CA GLU A 12 -1.03 -1.40 -5.39
C GLU A 12 -1.60 -0.01 -5.73
N TYR A 13 -1.55 0.40 -7.00
CA TYR A 13 -2.14 1.66 -7.46
C TYR A 13 -3.65 1.70 -7.27
N LEU A 14 -4.36 0.59 -7.51
CA LEU A 14 -5.80 0.50 -7.29
C LEU A 14 -6.14 0.75 -5.81
N VAL A 15 -5.40 0.14 -4.88
CA VAL A 15 -5.57 0.36 -3.44
C VAL A 15 -5.32 1.84 -3.08
N ALA A 16 -4.28 2.45 -3.63
CA ALA A 16 -4.01 3.87 -3.42
C ALA A 16 -5.15 4.77 -3.93
N VAL A 17 -5.72 4.46 -5.10
CA VAL A 17 -6.89 5.17 -5.64
C VAL A 17 -8.12 5.01 -4.75
N LEU A 18 -8.40 3.79 -4.26
CA LEU A 18 -9.52 3.55 -3.34
C LEU A 18 -9.37 4.35 -2.05
N LEU A 19 -8.18 4.39 -1.46
CA LEU A 19 -7.90 5.20 -0.28
C LEU A 19 -8.08 6.69 -0.59
N HIS A 20 -7.61 7.15 -1.74
CA HIS A 20 -7.77 8.55 -2.15
C HIS A 20 -9.24 8.96 -2.31
N ARG A 21 -10.07 8.07 -2.87
CA ARG A 21 -11.53 8.29 -2.98
C ARG A 21 -12.22 8.34 -1.62
N ASN A 22 -11.62 7.74 -0.59
CA ASN A 22 -12.09 7.79 0.79
C ASN A 22 -11.38 8.87 1.61
N VAL A 23 -10.99 9.97 0.96
CA VAL A 23 -10.44 11.18 1.59
C VAL A 23 -9.01 11.01 2.13
N TYR A 24 -8.39 9.83 2.07
CA TYR A 24 -7.00 9.68 2.49
C TYR A 24 -6.03 10.34 1.51
N ARG A 25 -4.94 10.90 2.04
CA ARG A 25 -3.77 11.23 1.23
C ARG A 25 -2.93 9.96 1.05
N ALA A 26 -3.10 9.27 -0.08
CA ALA A 26 -2.52 7.95 -0.33
C ALA A 26 -1.55 7.94 -1.52
N GLY A 27 -0.60 7.01 -1.51
CA GLY A 27 0.32 6.78 -2.63
C GLY A 27 1.20 5.54 -2.45
N VAL A 28 1.81 5.09 -3.57
CA VAL A 28 2.77 3.98 -3.62
C VAL A 28 4.19 4.51 -3.34
N PRO A 29 4.86 4.10 -2.26
CA PRO A 29 6.22 4.55 -1.95
C PRO A 29 7.24 4.08 -3.00
N LEU A 30 8.07 5.01 -3.50
CA LEU A 30 9.17 4.67 -4.41
C LEU A 30 10.38 4.05 -3.70
N LYS A 31 10.46 4.17 -2.38
CA LYS A 31 11.60 3.74 -1.57
C LYS A 31 11.13 2.87 -0.43
N TYR A 32 11.98 1.91 -0.09
CA TYR A 32 11.84 1.12 1.13
C TYR A 32 11.92 2.04 2.35
N LEU A 33 11.07 1.79 3.34
CA LEU A 33 11.08 2.52 4.60
C LEU A 33 11.94 1.79 5.62
N GLN A 34 12.73 2.56 6.37
CA GLN A 34 13.57 2.00 7.43
C GLN A 34 12.68 1.64 8.63
N GLY A 35 12.59 0.34 8.91
CA GLY A 35 11.98 -0.18 10.14
C GLY A 35 13.03 -0.43 11.21
N ARG A 36 12.61 -1.11 12.28
CA ARG A 36 13.53 -1.53 13.35
C ARG A 36 14.37 -2.71 12.87
N GLY A 37 15.64 -2.44 12.54
CA GLY A 37 16.63 -3.47 12.18
C GLY A 37 16.79 -3.72 10.67
N THR A 38 15.76 -3.47 9.85
CA THR A 38 15.86 -3.64 8.39
C THR A 38 14.97 -2.68 7.61
N LYS A 39 15.18 -2.61 6.29
CA LYS A 39 14.35 -1.86 5.35
C LYS A 39 13.18 -2.73 4.90
N HIS A 40 11.98 -2.14 4.84
CA HIS A 40 10.75 -2.81 4.47
C HIS A 40 10.17 -2.17 3.21
N GLN A 41 9.70 -3.01 2.29
CA GLN A 41 8.80 -2.56 1.23
C GLN A 41 7.42 -2.34 1.84
N ILE A 42 6.77 -1.26 1.45
CA ILE A 42 5.37 -0.99 1.76
C ILE A 42 4.71 -0.68 0.42
N ASP A 43 3.60 -1.34 0.17
CA ASP A 43 2.93 -1.26 -1.12
C ASP A 43 2.13 0.04 -1.24
N VAL A 44 1.40 0.43 -0.20
CA VAL A 44 0.68 1.71 -0.15
C VAL A 44 0.81 2.36 1.22
N LEU A 45 1.06 3.67 1.23
CA LEU A 45 1.04 4.51 2.42
C LEU A 45 -0.10 5.53 2.29
N ALA A 46 -0.93 5.62 3.32
CA ALA A 46 -1.99 6.62 3.41
C ALA A 46 -1.91 7.41 4.72
N VAL A 47 -2.40 8.65 4.67
CA VAL A 47 -2.50 9.54 5.83
C VAL A 47 -3.89 10.13 5.87
N ASP A 48 -4.51 10.10 7.04
CA ASP A 48 -5.75 10.84 7.30
C ASP A 48 -5.47 12.35 7.24
N PRO A 49 -6.09 13.11 6.33
CA PRO A 49 -5.82 14.54 6.20
C PRO A 49 -6.54 15.40 7.24
N LEU A 50 -7.43 14.85 8.06
CA LEU A 50 -8.22 15.60 9.04
C LEU A 50 -7.48 15.66 10.38
N PRO A 51 -6.82 16.78 10.73
CA PRO A 51 -6.33 16.97 12.08
C PRO A 51 -7.51 17.22 13.01
N MET A 52 -7.89 16.22 13.80
CA MET A 52 -8.77 16.44 14.94
C MET A 52 -7.94 16.86 16.15
N PRO A 53 -8.40 17.82 16.98
CA PRO A 53 -7.74 18.16 18.24
C PRO A 53 -7.50 16.90 19.07
N PHE A 54 -6.29 16.76 19.60
CA PHE A 54 -5.86 15.62 20.41
C PHE A 54 -5.79 14.26 19.69
N VAL A 55 -5.98 14.22 18.37
CA VAL A 55 -5.78 13.02 17.55
C VAL A 55 -4.51 13.18 16.72
N PHE A 56 -3.56 12.27 16.92
CA PHE A 56 -2.36 12.24 16.10
C PHE A 56 -2.70 11.85 14.66
N PRO A 57 -2.02 12.42 13.64
CA PRO A 57 -2.21 12.03 12.25
C PRO A 57 -2.05 10.52 12.09
N THR A 58 -3.15 9.85 11.73
CA THR A 58 -3.14 8.39 11.56
C THR A 58 -2.50 8.06 10.22
N ARG A 59 -1.48 7.20 10.25
CA ARG A 59 -0.82 6.67 9.06
C ARG A 59 -1.23 5.23 8.87
N ILE A 60 -1.61 4.88 7.65
CA ILE A 60 -2.02 3.54 7.25
C ILE A 60 -0.91 2.95 6.39
N LEU A 61 -0.39 1.82 6.82
CA LEU A 61 0.58 0.99 6.10
C LEU A 61 -0.17 -0.19 5.51
N CYS A 62 -0.20 -0.30 4.18
CA CYS A 62 -0.90 -1.37 3.48
C CYS A 62 0.10 -2.29 2.77
N GLU A 63 -0.09 -3.60 2.98
CA GLU A 63 0.49 -4.68 2.18
C GLU A 63 -0.63 -5.21 1.29
N ALA A 64 -0.40 -5.25 -0.02
CA ALA A 64 -1.42 -5.59 -1.01
C ALA A 64 -1.07 -6.94 -1.66
N LYS A 65 -1.87 -7.98 -1.37
CA LYS A 65 -1.74 -9.29 -1.99
C LYS A 65 -2.98 -9.59 -2.83
N CYS A 66 -2.74 -9.89 -4.10
CA CYS A 66 -3.76 -10.42 -5.01
C CYS A 66 -3.57 -11.94 -5.08
N TYR A 67 -4.63 -12.68 -4.76
CA TYR A 67 -4.66 -14.14 -4.81
C TYR A 67 -5.57 -14.57 -5.95
N SER A 68 -5.27 -15.70 -6.59
CA SER A 68 -6.26 -16.37 -7.43
C SER A 68 -7.33 -17.05 -6.57
N ASP A 69 -8.43 -17.46 -7.19
CA ASP A 69 -9.51 -18.18 -6.51
C ASP A 69 -9.04 -19.49 -5.86
N ASP A 70 -7.94 -20.07 -6.36
CA ASP A 70 -7.29 -21.26 -5.81
C ASP A 70 -6.49 -20.99 -4.52
N GLY A 71 -6.46 -19.75 -4.04
CA GLY A 71 -5.77 -19.33 -2.82
C GLY A 71 -4.24 -19.21 -2.96
N GLU A 72 -3.69 -19.52 -4.13
CA GLU A 72 -2.31 -19.20 -4.47
C GLU A 72 -2.16 -17.70 -4.68
N SER A 73 -1.09 -17.11 -4.14
CA SER A 73 -0.82 -15.72 -4.49
C SER A 73 -0.51 -15.69 -5.98
N THR A 74 -1.25 -14.88 -6.74
CA THR A 74 -0.98 -14.68 -8.17
C THR A 74 0.36 -13.95 -8.41
N ILE A 75 1.04 -13.62 -7.32
CA ILE A 75 2.24 -12.83 -7.22
C ILE A 75 3.16 -13.47 -6.16
N GLY A 76 4.26 -14.07 -6.62
CA GLY A 76 5.38 -14.42 -5.74
C GLY A 76 6.16 -13.14 -5.43
N VAL A 77 6.32 -12.84 -4.15
CA VAL A 77 7.41 -11.96 -3.68
C VAL A 77 8.65 -12.82 -3.52
#